data_AF-A0A6A4IBS4-F1
#
_entry.id   AF-A0A6A4IBS4-F1
#
_cell.length_a   1.000
_cell.length_b   1.000
_cell.length_c   1.000
_cell.angle_alpha   90.00
_cell.angle_beta   90.00
_cell.angle_gamma   90.00
#
_symmetry.space_group_name_H-M   'P 1'
#
loop_
_entity.id
_entity.type
_entity.pdbx_description
1 polymer ?
#
loop_
_entity_poly.entity_id
_entity_poly.type
_entity_poly.pdbx_seq_one_letter_code
_entity_poly.pdbx_strand_id
1 'polypeptide(L)'
;MKSEHHLYRISPIPGSIIPSPSPALIERLEIQHIVYLDAQSSRSPYDVVRLNVTRDLANTYTELKDYHKALQIIDDAIYAAAGDDAAKQEFGEAFEDSGVFYKDVEDVDRSKLDKVFDSYQAVDDLLDVRESLIRVMDLEMPGWEAKVLVEAGEKGGSSEPANNDSPVRPAESVRIERDGS
;
A
#
# COMPACT_ATOMS: atom_id res chain seq x y z
N MET A 1 5.06 -30.64 -1.69
CA MET A 1 4.85 -29.22 -2.05
C MET A 1 5.93 -28.42 -1.34
N LYS A 2 6.92 -27.90 -2.07
CA LYS A 2 7.98 -27.03 -1.54
C LYS A 2 7.75 -25.66 -2.15
N SER A 3 7.44 -24.66 -1.33
CA SER A 3 7.32 -23.27 -1.76
C SER A 3 8.72 -22.70 -1.93
N GLU A 4 9.13 -22.48 -3.18
CA GLU A 4 10.37 -21.75 -3.50
C GLU A 4 10.15 -20.26 -3.18
N HIS A 5 10.96 -19.73 -2.27
CA HIS A 5 11.08 -18.30 -2.06
C HIS A 5 11.78 -17.70 -3.28
N HIS A 6 11.01 -17.10 -4.19
CA HIS A 6 11.56 -16.28 -5.26
C HIS A 6 12.14 -14.99 -4.67
N LEU A 7 13.42 -15.05 -4.28
CA LEU A 7 14.24 -13.86 -4.08
C LEU A 7 14.31 -13.12 -5.44
N TYR A 8 13.74 -11.92 -5.47
CA TYR A 8 13.77 -11.03 -6.62
C TYR A 8 15.22 -10.80 -7.06
N ARG A 9 15.58 -11.34 -8.22
CA ARG A 9 16.91 -11.16 -8.82
C ARG A 9 16.89 -9.86 -9.63
N ILE A 10 17.17 -8.74 -8.95
CA ILE A 10 17.30 -7.43 -9.60
C ILE A 10 18.51 -7.50 -10.55
N SER A 11 18.29 -7.21 -11.83
CA SER A 11 19.38 -7.14 -12.82
C SER A 11 20.30 -5.95 -12.49
N PRO A 12 21.64 -6.12 -12.53
CA PRO A 12 22.55 -5.02 -12.22
C PRO A 12 22.48 -3.93 -13.30
N ILE A 13 22.24 -2.69 -12.89
CA ILE A 13 22.46 -1.52 -13.74
C ILE A 13 23.98 -1.40 -13.96
N PRO A 14 24.48 -1.35 -15.22
CA PRO A 14 25.91 -1.23 -15.47
C PRO A 14 26.42 0.15 -15.05
N GLY A 15 27.47 0.20 -14.21
CA GLY A 15 28.42 1.31 -14.21
C GLY A 15 28.39 2.29 -13.03
N SER A 16 27.50 2.14 -12.03
CA SER A 16 27.64 2.88 -10.78
C SER A 16 28.40 2.01 -9.78
N ILE A 17 29.60 2.44 -9.37
CA ILE A 17 30.27 1.89 -8.20
C ILE A 17 29.45 2.38 -7.00
N ILE A 18 28.31 1.73 -6.73
CA ILE A 18 27.58 1.95 -5.50
C ILE A 18 28.48 1.35 -4.42
N PRO A 19 29.01 2.17 -3.48
CA PRO A 19 29.80 1.62 -2.40
C PRO A 19 28.95 0.58 -1.67
N SER A 20 29.55 -0.57 -1.35
CA SER A 20 28.86 -1.59 -0.57
C SER A 20 28.26 -0.94 0.67
N PRO A 21 26.97 -1.17 0.97
CA PRO A 21 26.34 -0.60 2.14
C PRO A 21 27.10 -1.02 3.40
N SER A 22 27.12 -0.13 4.40
CA SER A 22 27.79 -0.43 5.66
C SER A 22 27.08 -1.60 6.37
N PRO A 23 27.81 -2.44 7.14
CA PRO A 23 27.18 -3.52 7.91
C PRO A 23 26.07 -3.03 8.83
N ALA A 24 26.21 -1.85 9.42
CA ALA A 24 25.19 -1.24 10.28
C ALA A 24 23.89 -0.91 9.53
N LEU A 25 23.99 -0.48 8.25
CA LEU A 25 22.81 -0.20 7.43
C LEU A 25 22.07 -1.48 7.04
N ILE A 26 22.81 -2.57 6.81
CA ILE A 26 22.23 -3.90 6.54
C ILE A 26 21.51 -4.43 7.79
N GLU A 27 22.14 -4.35 8.97
CA GLU A 27 21.53 -4.78 10.23
C GLU A 27 20.26 -3.96 10.52
N ARG A 28 20.29 -2.65 10.31
CA ARG A 28 19.11 -1.78 10.45
C ARG A 28 17.97 -2.22 9.53
N LEU A 29 18.27 -2.52 8.26
CA LEU A 29 17.28 -2.99 7.30
C LEU A 29 16.63 -4.30 7.77
N GLU A 30 17.43 -5.26 8.22
CA GLU A 30 16.93 -6.56 8.69
C GLU A 30 15.99 -6.40 9.89
N ILE A 31 16.38 -5.59 10.88
CA ILE A 31 15.56 -5.30 12.06
C ILE A 31 14.26 -4.61 11.65
N GLN A 32 14.33 -3.55 10.85
CA GLN A 32 13.13 -2.82 10.40
C GLN A 32 12.20 -3.69 9.57
N HIS A 33 12.74 -4.62 8.76
CA HIS A 33 11.91 -5.55 7.99
C HIS A 33 11.16 -6.52 8.91
N ILE A 34 11.78 -6.99 10.01
CA ILE A 34 11.10 -7.82 11.01
C ILE A 34 9.98 -7.02 11.69
N VAL A 35 10.28 -5.80 12.15
CA VAL A 35 9.28 -4.93 12.80
C VAL A 35 8.15 -4.59 11.83
N TYR A 36 8.46 -4.37 10.56
CA TYR A 36 7.46 -4.13 9.51
C TYR A 36 6.54 -5.32 9.33
N LEU A 37 7.07 -6.54 9.21
CA LEU A 37 6.25 -7.74 9.07
C LEU A 37 5.36 -7.99 10.29
N ASP A 38 5.86 -7.69 11.49
CA ASP A 38 5.06 -7.77 12.72
C ASP A 38 3.93 -6.74 12.70
N ALA A 39 4.24 -5.48 12.35
CA ALA A 39 3.25 -4.40 12.27
C ALA A 39 2.21 -4.62 11.16
N GLN A 40 2.55 -5.32 10.07
CA GLN A 40 1.60 -5.73 9.04
C GLN A 40 0.55 -6.72 9.56
N SER A 41 0.79 -7.37 10.69
CA SER A 41 -0.21 -8.22 11.37
C SER A 41 -1.28 -7.38 12.11
N SER A 42 -1.14 -6.05 12.16
CA SER A 42 -2.19 -5.16 12.64
C SER A 42 -3.47 -5.35 11.83
N ARG A 43 -4.62 -5.29 12.52
CA ARG A 43 -5.94 -5.40 11.88
C ARG A 43 -6.31 -4.16 11.07
N SER A 44 -5.73 -3.00 11.38
CA SER A 44 -6.00 -1.76 10.64
C SER A 44 -4.80 -1.38 9.78
N PRO A 45 -4.97 -1.21 8.46
CA PRO A 45 -3.95 -0.61 7.60
C PRO A 45 -3.66 0.85 7.92
N TYR A 46 -4.52 1.50 8.69
CA TYR A 46 -4.40 2.88 9.14
C TYR A 46 -3.76 3.02 10.54
N ASP A 47 -3.26 1.92 11.13
CA ASP A 47 -2.61 1.96 12.44
C ASP A 47 -1.30 2.78 12.41
N VAL A 48 -1.16 3.71 13.35
CA VAL A 48 0.00 4.63 13.45
C VAL A 48 1.33 3.89 13.52
N VAL A 49 1.40 2.76 14.24
CA VAL A 49 2.65 1.98 14.36
C VAL A 49 3.01 1.39 13.01
N ARG A 50 2.04 0.80 12.30
CA ARG A 50 2.25 0.27 10.95
C ARG A 50 2.73 1.36 9.97
N LEU A 51 2.10 2.53 9.98
CA LEU A 51 2.47 3.64 9.09
C LEU A 51 3.88 4.17 9.40
N ASN A 52 4.23 4.35 10.67
CA ASN A 52 5.56 4.80 11.08
C ASN A 52 6.67 3.79 10.71
N VAL A 53 6.44 2.51 10.96
CA VAL A 53 7.41 1.46 10.61
C VAL A 53 7.59 1.36 9.10
N THR A 54 6.51 1.55 8.33
CA THR A 54 6.57 1.62 6.86
C THR A 54 7.48 2.78 6.42
N ARG A 55 7.28 3.97 6.99
CA ARG A 55 8.09 5.16 6.70
C ARG A 55 9.58 4.88 6.98
N ASP A 56 9.87 4.30 8.14
CA ASP A 56 11.24 4.01 8.56
C ASP A 56 11.93 2.98 7.67
N LEU A 57 11.19 1.96 7.21
CA LEU A 57 11.70 0.96 6.28
C LEU A 57 11.96 1.56 4.89
N ALA A 58 11.04 2.39 4.39
CA ALA A 58 11.20 3.05 3.09
C ALA A 58 12.37 4.04 3.08
N ASN A 59 12.60 4.75 4.18
CA ASN A 59 13.77 5.61 4.36
C ASN A 59 15.08 4.79 4.27
N THR A 60 15.12 3.62 4.90
CA THR A 60 16.31 2.75 4.82
C THR A 60 16.54 2.21 3.41
N TYR A 61 15.49 1.84 2.68
CA TYR A 61 15.62 1.49 1.26
C TYR A 61 16.11 2.66 0.40
N THR A 62 15.69 3.89 0.74
CA THR A 62 16.16 5.12 0.10
C THR A 62 17.65 5.35 0.38
N GLU A 63 18.11 5.16 1.62
CA GLU A 63 19.54 5.22 2.00
C GLU A 63 20.37 4.17 1.23
N LEU A 64 19.78 3.02 0.91
CA LEU A 64 20.37 1.95 0.10
C LEU A 64 20.28 2.20 -1.42
N LYS A 65 19.66 3.30 -1.84
CA LYS A 65 19.36 3.63 -3.24
C LYS A 65 18.47 2.64 -3.97
N ASP A 66 17.71 1.83 -3.23
CA ASP A 66 16.66 0.98 -3.79
C ASP A 66 15.34 1.74 -3.82
N TYR A 67 15.31 2.77 -4.67
CA TYR A 67 14.18 3.71 -4.75
C TYR A 67 12.88 3.05 -5.20
N HIS A 68 12.96 2.02 -6.05
CA HIS A 68 11.77 1.27 -6.47
C HIS A 68 11.13 0.54 -5.29
N LYS A 69 11.95 -0.09 -4.45
CA LYS A 69 11.43 -0.79 -3.27
C LYS A 69 10.87 0.18 -2.23
N ALA A 70 11.55 1.30 -2.00
CA ALA A 70 11.06 2.37 -1.14
C ALA A 70 9.70 2.90 -1.60
N LEU A 71 9.56 3.19 -2.90
CA LEU A 71 8.32 3.73 -3.48
C LEU A 71 7.18 2.71 -3.39
N GLN A 72 7.45 1.45 -3.74
CA GLN A 72 6.47 0.36 -3.64
C GLN A 72 5.90 0.25 -2.22
N ILE A 73 6.75 0.23 -1.20
CA ILE A 73 6.33 0.07 0.20
C ILE A 73 5.46 1.24 0.66
N ILE A 74 5.83 2.47 0.27
CA ILE A 74 5.06 3.68 0.62
C ILE A 74 3.71 3.68 -0.10
N ASP A 75 3.70 3.43 -1.42
CA ASP A 75 2.47 3.40 -2.21
C ASP A 75 1.50 2.35 -1.68
N ASP A 76 1.97 1.13 -1.43
CA ASP A 76 1.13 0.04 -0.88
C ASP A 76 0.48 0.44 0.45
N ALA A 77 1.22 1.14 1.33
CA ALA A 77 0.68 1.60 2.61
C ALA A 77 -0.34 2.74 2.45
N ILE A 78 -0.05 3.74 1.61
CA ILE A 78 -0.97 4.84 1.34
C ILE A 78 -2.26 4.33 0.70
N TYR A 79 -2.17 3.42 -0.27
CA TYR A 79 -3.36 2.84 -0.90
C TYR A 79 -4.18 2.02 0.09
N ALA A 80 -3.54 1.23 0.96
CA ALA A 80 -4.25 0.48 1.98
C ALA A 80 -4.94 1.39 3.00
N ALA A 81 -4.28 2.48 3.42
CA ALA A 81 -4.82 3.47 4.33
C ALA A 81 -6.00 4.26 3.72
N ALA A 82 -5.88 4.72 2.48
CA ALA A 82 -6.93 5.48 1.78
C ALA A 82 -8.17 4.62 1.46
N GLY A 83 -7.94 3.32 1.24
CA GLY A 83 -9.00 2.33 1.00
C GLY A 83 -9.68 1.81 2.27
N ASP A 84 -9.23 2.22 3.46
CA ASP A 84 -9.77 1.72 4.72
C ASP A 84 -11.07 2.44 5.12
N ASP A 85 -12.20 1.86 4.71
CA ASP A 85 -13.52 2.37 5.10
C ASP A 85 -13.76 2.26 6.62
N ALA A 86 -13.06 1.35 7.32
CA ALA A 86 -13.15 1.26 8.78
C ALA A 86 -12.54 2.51 9.45
N ALA A 87 -11.43 3.03 8.94
CA ALA A 87 -10.82 4.26 9.46
C ALA A 87 -11.75 5.48 9.33
N LYS A 88 -12.51 5.58 8.23
CA LYS A 88 -13.51 6.65 8.04
C LYS A 88 -14.66 6.53 9.03
N GLN A 89 -15.11 5.30 9.30
CA GLN A 89 -16.14 5.03 10.29
C GLN A 89 -15.63 5.38 11.70
N GLU A 90 -14.42 4.93 12.06
CA GLU A 90 -13.78 5.22 13.35
C GLU A 90 -13.64 6.73 13.58
N PHE A 91 -13.31 7.52 12.55
CA PHE A 91 -13.31 8.99 12.66
C PHE A 91 -14.70 9.54 13.01
N GLY A 92 -15.75 9.08 12.33
CA GLY A 92 -17.12 9.51 12.59
C GLY A 92 -17.57 9.19 14.03
N GLU A 93 -17.29 7.96 14.48
CA GLU A 93 -17.58 7.50 15.84
C GLU A 93 -16.78 8.28 16.88
N ALA A 94 -15.47 8.48 16.66
CA ALA A 94 -14.63 9.26 17.56
C ALA A 94 -15.11 10.71 17.67
N PHE A 95 -15.58 11.29 16.56
CA PHE A 95 -16.10 12.65 16.53
C PHE A 95 -17.44 12.78 17.27
N GLU A 96 -18.34 11.79 17.12
CA GLU A 96 -19.59 11.72 17.88
C GLU A 96 -19.34 11.52 19.39
N ASP A 97 -18.47 10.56 19.74
CA ASP A 97 -18.11 10.21 21.12
C ASP A 97 -17.38 11.34 21.84
N SER A 98 -16.60 12.16 21.11
CA SER A 98 -15.89 13.29 21.69
C SER A 98 -16.81 14.35 22.27
N GLY A 99 -18.10 14.36 21.91
CA GLY A 99 -19.05 15.32 22.41
C GLY A 99 -18.70 16.79 22.13
N VAL A 100 -17.81 17.05 21.17
CA VAL A 100 -17.32 18.40 20.80
C VAL A 100 -18.46 19.35 20.40
N PHE A 101 -19.63 18.82 20.01
CA PHE A 101 -20.83 19.61 19.70
C PHE A 101 -21.78 19.84 20.87
N TYR A 102 -21.60 19.14 21.99
CA TYR A 102 -22.45 19.30 23.17
C TYR A 102 -21.83 20.33 24.11
N LYS A 103 -22.68 21.24 24.61
CA LYS A 103 -22.25 22.45 25.35
C LYS A 103 -21.65 22.19 26.74
N ASP A 104 -21.71 20.96 27.24
CA ASP A 104 -21.21 20.59 28.55
C ASP A 104 -19.79 20.00 28.40
N VAL A 105 -18.80 20.90 28.44
CA VAL A 105 -17.40 20.67 28.07
C VAL A 105 -16.58 19.97 29.18
N GLU A 106 -17.16 19.68 30.34
CA GLU A 106 -16.38 19.27 31.51
C GLU A 106 -15.85 17.82 31.44
N ASP A 107 -16.40 16.93 30.60
CA ASP A 107 -16.00 15.51 30.52
C ASP A 107 -15.85 14.98 29.07
N VAL A 108 -15.28 15.77 28.17
CA VAL A 108 -15.04 15.36 26.78
C VAL A 108 -13.80 14.46 26.67
N ASP A 109 -14.00 13.15 26.46
CA ASP A 109 -12.92 12.20 26.13
C ASP A 109 -12.48 12.37 24.67
N ARG A 110 -11.33 13.00 24.47
CA ARG A 110 -10.74 13.23 23.14
C ARG A 110 -9.74 12.15 22.72
N SER A 111 -9.48 11.16 23.57
CA SER A 111 -8.40 10.20 23.32
C SER A 111 -8.59 9.39 22.04
N LYS A 112 -9.85 9.11 21.66
CA LYS A 112 -10.17 8.49 20.36
C LYS A 112 -9.90 9.43 19.19
N LEU A 113 -10.22 10.72 19.36
CA LEU A 113 -10.01 11.74 18.36
C LEU A 113 -8.52 11.96 18.09
N ASP A 114 -7.72 12.05 19.17
CA ASP A 114 -6.26 12.21 19.09
C ASP A 114 -5.62 11.06 18.31
N LYS A 115 -6.02 9.82 18.59
CA LYS A 115 -5.51 8.64 17.85
C LYS A 115 -5.81 8.71 16.36
N VAL A 116 -7.02 9.10 15.98
CA VAL A 116 -7.38 9.19 14.56
C VAL A 116 -6.60 10.32 13.88
N PHE A 117 -6.40 11.46 14.56
CA PHE A 117 -5.55 12.53 14.06
C PHE A 117 -4.09 12.10 13.91
N ASP A 118 -3.55 11.33 14.87
CA ASP A 118 -2.19 10.81 14.80
C ASP A 118 -1.98 9.95 13.55
N SER A 119 -2.95 9.11 13.18
CA SER A 119 -2.80 8.33 11.94
C SER A 119 -3.06 9.14 10.67
N TYR A 120 -3.87 10.20 10.69
CA TYR A 120 -3.91 11.17 9.57
C TYR A 120 -2.55 11.82 9.37
N GLN A 121 -1.92 12.25 10.45
CA GLN A 121 -0.57 12.81 10.38
C GLN A 121 0.44 11.79 9.87
N ALA A 122 0.36 10.53 10.29
CA ALA A 122 1.26 9.48 9.81
C ALA A 122 1.09 9.17 8.31
N VAL A 123 -0.12 9.29 7.75
CA VAL A 123 -0.34 9.18 6.29
C VAL A 123 0.22 10.40 5.56
N ASP A 124 0.03 11.60 6.10
CA ASP A 124 0.60 12.83 5.54
C ASP A 124 2.14 12.77 5.49
N ASP A 125 2.76 12.31 6.58
CA ASP A 125 4.20 12.05 6.64
C ASP A 125 4.66 11.05 5.56
N LEU A 126 3.87 10.01 5.26
CA LEU A 126 4.18 9.07 4.18
C LEU A 126 4.08 9.71 2.80
N LEU A 127 3.08 10.57 2.58
CA LEU A 127 2.95 11.35 1.34
C LEU A 127 4.15 12.28 1.14
N ASP A 128 4.61 12.94 2.20
CA ASP A 128 5.81 13.79 2.14
C ASP A 128 7.07 13.00 1.77
N VAL A 129 7.25 11.80 2.33
CA VAL A 129 8.36 10.92 1.95
C VAL A 129 8.23 10.45 0.51
N ARG A 130 7.01 10.09 0.07
CA ARG A 130 6.73 9.69 -1.32
C ARG A 130 7.12 10.78 -2.30
N GLU A 131 6.67 12.01 -2.07
CA GLU A 131 6.96 13.15 -2.95
C GLU A 131 8.44 13.51 -2.96
N SER A 132 9.11 13.39 -1.81
CA SER A 132 10.57 13.55 -1.72
C SER A 132 11.30 12.48 -2.51
N LEU A 133 10.85 11.23 -2.45
CA LEU A 133 11.44 10.12 -3.18
C LEU A 133 11.28 10.28 -4.70
N ILE A 134 10.10 10.70 -5.17
CA ILE A 134 9.86 10.99 -6.60
C ILE A 134 10.85 12.05 -7.10
N ARG A 135 11.05 13.13 -6.34
CA ARG A 135 12.03 14.17 -6.71
C ARG A 135 13.45 13.64 -6.80
N VAL A 136 13.86 12.76 -5.88
CA VAL A 136 15.18 12.11 -5.92
C VAL A 136 15.29 11.22 -7.16
N MET A 137 14.26 10.44 -7.46
CA MET A 137 14.23 9.57 -8.64
C MET A 137 14.27 10.37 -9.95
N ASP A 138 13.57 11.48 -10.05
CA ASP A 138 13.63 12.37 -11.22
C ASP A 138 15.04 12.94 -11.45
N LEU A 139 15.75 13.25 -10.36
CA LEU A 139 17.10 13.81 -10.41
C LEU A 139 18.18 12.76 -10.67
N GLU A 140 18.12 11.61 -9.99
CA GLU A 140 19.15 10.57 -10.07
C GLU A 140 18.89 9.54 -11.19
N MET A 141 17.64 9.41 -11.63
CA MET A 141 17.17 8.36 -12.56
C MET A 141 16.21 8.91 -13.62
N PRO A 142 16.64 9.83 -14.49
CA PRO A 142 15.76 10.40 -15.52
C PRO A 142 15.14 9.30 -16.41
N GLY A 143 13.82 9.33 -16.56
CA GLY A 143 13.05 8.36 -17.33
C GLY A 143 12.68 7.07 -16.59
N TRP A 144 12.77 7.04 -15.26
CA TRP A 144 12.38 5.88 -14.44
C TRP A 144 10.91 5.47 -14.63
N GLU A 145 10.01 6.43 -14.89
CA GLU A 145 8.58 6.19 -15.13
C GLU A 145 8.31 5.22 -16.30
N ALA A 146 9.15 5.24 -17.34
CA ALA A 146 8.98 4.40 -18.53
C ALA A 146 9.30 2.91 -18.27
N LYS A 147 10.10 2.60 -17.24
CA LYS A 147 10.44 1.22 -16.87
C LYS A 147 9.34 0.53 -16.08
N VAL A 148 8.65 1.28 -15.21
CA VAL A 148 7.57 0.74 -14.36
C VAL A 148 6.39 0.23 -15.21
N LEU A 149 6.07 0.92 -16.32
CA LEU A 149 5.00 0.51 -17.24
C LEU A 149 5.32 -0.77 -18.05
N VAL A 150 6.60 -1.05 -18.31
CA VAL A 150 7.01 -2.26 -19.05
C VAL A 150 6.85 -3.51 -18.19
N GLU A 151 7.18 -3.42 -16.89
CA GLU A 151 7.05 -4.56 -15.96
C GLU A 151 5.59 -4.86 -15.57
N ALA A 152 4.70 -3.85 -15.60
CA ALA A 152 3.27 -4.05 -15.42
C ALA A 152 2.59 -4.69 -16.66
N GLY A 153 3.20 -4.57 -17.84
CA GLY A 153 2.68 -5.08 -19.11
C GLY A 153 2.92 -6.57 -19.36
N GLU A 154 3.87 -7.22 -18.68
CA GLU A 154 4.21 -8.64 -18.93
C GLU A 154 3.25 -9.64 -18.23
N LYS A 155 2.27 -9.19 -17.46
CA LYS A 155 1.21 -10.06 -16.90
C LYS A 155 -0.02 -10.24 -17.79
N GLY A 156 -0.04 -9.69 -19.00
CA GLY A 156 -1.20 -9.78 -19.90
C GLY A 156 -0.81 -10.14 -21.33
N GLY A 157 -0.61 -11.42 -21.64
CA GLY A 157 -0.33 -11.82 -23.01
C GLY A 157 -0.13 -13.31 -23.25
N SER A 158 -1.17 -14.13 -23.04
CA SER A 158 -1.33 -15.33 -23.87
C SER A 158 -2.66 -15.23 -24.60
N SER A 159 -2.59 -14.61 -25.77
CA SER A 159 -3.57 -14.73 -26.82
C SER A 159 -3.26 -15.98 -27.63
N GLU A 160 -4.21 -16.90 -27.72
CA GLU A 160 -4.32 -17.81 -28.86
C GLU A 160 -5.76 -17.76 -29.39
N PRO A 161 -5.98 -17.54 -30.71
CA PRO A 161 -7.31 -17.36 -31.29
C PRO A 161 -7.83 -18.61 -32.02
N ALA A 162 -9.09 -18.51 -32.47
CA ALA A 162 -9.82 -19.35 -33.43
C ALA A 162 -10.55 -20.57 -32.82
N ASN A 163 -11.78 -20.93 -33.19
CA ASN A 163 -12.59 -20.56 -34.34
C ASN A 163 -14.07 -20.88 -34.08
N ASN A 164 -14.93 -20.19 -34.82
CA ASN A 164 -16.38 -20.36 -34.92
C ASN A 164 -16.83 -21.82 -35.15
N ASP A 165 -17.91 -22.21 -34.48
CA ASP A 165 -19.09 -22.73 -35.18
C ASP A 165 -20.34 -22.60 -34.28
N SER A 166 -21.19 -21.63 -34.63
CA SER A 166 -22.64 -21.68 -34.41
C SER A 166 -23.25 -22.41 -35.61
N PRO A 167 -24.50 -22.94 -35.59
CA PRO A 167 -25.62 -22.44 -34.77
C PRO A 167 -26.56 -23.54 -34.24
N VAL A 168 -27.57 -23.13 -33.46
CA VAL A 168 -29.02 -23.41 -33.65
C VAL A 168 -29.77 -23.07 -32.35
N ARG A 169 -30.66 -22.06 -32.43
CA ARG A 169 -31.80 -21.83 -31.52
C ARG A 169 -32.99 -22.70 -31.98
N PRO A 170 -33.91 -23.13 -31.11
CA PRO A 170 -35.06 -22.29 -30.64
C PRO A 170 -35.28 -22.39 -29.11
N ALA A 171 -35.57 -21.31 -28.39
CA ALA A 171 -36.91 -20.73 -28.11
C ALA A 171 -37.89 -21.72 -27.42
N GLU A 172 -38.14 -21.51 -26.12
CA GLU A 172 -39.30 -21.90 -25.28
C GLU A 172 -38.87 -21.67 -23.81
N SER A 173 -39.64 -21.24 -22.80
CA SER A 173 -40.93 -20.60 -22.65
C SER A 173 -40.96 -20.00 -21.24
N VAL A 174 -41.65 -18.89 -21.09
CA VAL A 174 -41.98 -18.20 -19.84
C VAL A 174 -42.81 -19.09 -18.91
N ARG A 175 -42.56 -19.07 -17.59
CA ARG A 175 -43.64 -19.06 -16.59
C ARG A 175 -43.19 -18.47 -15.26
N ILE A 176 -43.79 -17.32 -14.95
CA ILE A 176 -43.90 -16.70 -13.64
C ILE A 176 -45.16 -17.28 -13.02
N GLU A 177 -45.09 -17.81 -11.81
CA GLU A 177 -46.25 -17.90 -10.92
C GLU A 177 -45.89 -17.23 -9.59
N ARG A 178 -46.51 -16.07 -9.39
CA ARG A 178 -46.84 -15.52 -8.08
C ARG A 178 -48.20 -16.12 -7.71
N ASP A 179 -48.31 -16.59 -6.48
CA ASP A 179 -49.47 -16.50 -5.60
C ASP A 179 -48.93 -16.87 -4.20
N GLY A 180 -49.17 -16.17 -3.10
CA GLY A 180 -50.30 -15.32 -2.80
C GLY A 180 -51.32 -16.09 -1.94
N SER A 181 -50.93 -16.52 -0.73
CA SER A 181 -51.78 -16.48 0.48
C SER A 181 -51.01 -16.87 1.73
#